data_AF-A0A3E2TDC8-F1
#
_entry.id   AF-A0A3E2TDC8-F1
#
_cell.length_a   1.000
_cell.length_b   1.000
_cell.length_c   1.000
_cell.angle_alpha   90.00
_cell.angle_beta   90.00
_cell.angle_gamma   90.00
#
_symmetry.space_group_name_H-M   'P 1'
#
loop_
_entity.id
_entity.type
_entity.pdbx_description
1 polymer ?
#
loop_
_entity_poly.entity_id
_entity_poly.type
_entity_poly.pdbx_seq_one_letter_code
_entity_poly.pdbx_strand_id
1 'polypeptide(L)'
;MAREGIDMSNKITSLVTSYLDYKRGLGFQMTAESVYLNAFARYTQDLGYTGALTRKIVFQWCESGDDSSLVTKGRRFEPLKGLADYAGAFDPDSELLPKLPYGNPHKRVRPHIYTLDETCRLMEQCDHLYSPDGIRSLTMKTAIGLLWATGLRTSELVNLTISDVDFTNNLLNVCSSKFNKDRIVPLLPEVSDQLRSYRSQVESICNKVRLGNEFFITTGGKPFKRNAFEYAFQTIRDIIDVSDSGYPHARLYDFRHTFATRTIKNWLEQGMDVNAKLFLLSTYMGHIHPEDTYWYLSSTPELMDIASRKYEDIYGGDAHE
;
A
#
# COMPACT_ATOMS: atom_id res chain seq x y z
N MET A 1 8.32 23.89 7.46
CA MET A 1 7.10 24.17 8.25
C MET A 1 7.37 23.75 9.67
N ALA A 2 7.25 24.70 10.60
CA ALA A 2 7.64 24.57 11.99
C ALA A 2 6.89 23.43 12.69
N ARG A 3 7.58 22.68 13.56
CA ARG A 3 6.92 21.85 14.57
C ARG A 3 6.34 22.80 15.60
N GLU A 4 5.09 23.21 15.42
CA GLU A 4 4.32 23.88 16.48
C GLU A 4 4.30 22.97 17.71
N GLY A 5 4.63 23.56 18.86
CA GLY A 5 4.67 22.86 20.14
C GLY A 5 3.31 22.27 20.46
N ILE A 6 3.30 21.02 20.92
CA ILE A 6 2.09 20.36 21.40
C ILE A 6 1.62 21.11 22.65
N ASP A 7 0.53 21.85 22.56
CA ASP A 7 -0.06 22.52 23.71
C ASP A 7 -0.74 21.49 24.63
N MET A 8 -0.03 21.10 25.68
CA MET A 8 -0.49 20.16 26.71
C MET A 8 -1.58 20.75 27.63
N SER A 9 -1.89 22.05 27.53
CA SER A 9 -3.00 22.65 28.30
C SER A 9 -4.36 22.18 27.79
N ASN A 10 -4.43 21.70 26.54
CA ASN A 10 -5.65 21.14 25.97
C ASN A 10 -5.94 19.72 26.51
N LYS A 11 -7.14 19.53 27.09
CA LYS A 11 -7.57 18.27 27.73
C LYS A 11 -7.49 17.06 26.79
N ILE A 12 -7.91 17.21 25.54
CA ILE A 12 -7.87 16.13 24.53
C ILE A 12 -6.43 15.79 24.12
N THR A 13 -5.57 16.79 24.02
CA THR A 13 -4.15 16.59 23.66
C THR A 13 -3.40 15.80 24.73
N SER A 14 -3.63 16.14 26.00
CA SER A 14 -3.09 15.37 27.13
C SER A 14 -3.62 13.93 27.16
N LEU A 15 -4.92 13.76 26.90
CA LEU A 15 -5.57 12.44 26.81
C LEU A 15 -4.98 11.58 25.69
N VAL A 16 -4.81 12.14 24.48
CA VAL A 16 -4.21 11.43 23.33
C VAL A 16 -2.78 11.01 23.63
N THR A 17 -1.98 11.91 24.24
CA THR A 17 -0.59 11.62 24.60
C THR A 17 -0.53 10.47 25.60
N SER A 18 -1.32 10.54 26.67
CA SER A 18 -1.40 9.52 27.72
C SER A 18 -1.85 8.17 27.17
N TYR A 19 -2.83 8.16 26.28
CA TYR A 19 -3.32 6.94 25.63
C TYR A 19 -2.26 6.29 24.74
N LEU A 20 -1.54 7.09 23.93
CA LEU A 20 -0.47 6.60 23.08
C LEU A 20 0.68 6.00 23.90
N ASP A 21 1.05 6.65 25.00
CA ASP A 21 2.10 6.17 25.89
C ASP A 21 1.67 4.89 26.61
N TYR A 22 0.42 4.82 27.08
CA TYR A 22 -0.16 3.59 27.63
C TYR A 22 -0.10 2.42 26.63
N LYS A 23 -0.56 2.63 25.38
CA LYS A 23 -0.53 1.59 24.34
C LYS A 23 0.89 1.19 23.97
N ARG A 24 1.83 2.13 23.90
CA ARG A 24 3.24 1.81 23.65
C ARG A 24 3.88 1.06 24.81
N GLY A 25 3.52 1.39 26.05
CA GLY A 25 3.94 0.65 27.25
C GLY A 25 3.47 -0.81 27.25
N LEU A 26 2.35 -1.11 26.59
CA LEU A 26 1.87 -2.47 26.34
C LEU A 26 2.52 -3.15 25.12
N GLY A 27 3.47 -2.50 24.44
CA GLY A 27 4.19 -3.04 23.29
C GLY A 27 3.54 -2.77 21.93
N PHE A 28 2.47 -1.98 21.85
CA PHE A 28 1.87 -1.60 20.56
C PHE A 28 2.65 -0.46 19.89
N GLN A 29 2.96 -0.59 18.60
CA GLN A 29 3.68 0.46 17.86
C GLN A 29 2.83 1.73 17.60
N MET A 30 1.52 1.57 17.39
CA MET A 30 0.55 2.67 17.18
C MET A 30 0.92 3.66 16.04
N THR A 31 1.63 3.20 15.01
CA THR A 31 2.18 4.09 13.97
C THR A 31 1.11 4.74 13.11
N ALA A 32 0.08 4.00 12.70
CA ALA A 32 -0.98 4.55 11.84
C ALA A 32 -2.05 5.30 12.65
N GLU A 33 -2.47 4.74 13.77
CA GLU A 33 -3.51 5.28 14.65
C GLU A 33 -3.08 6.61 15.26
N SER A 34 -1.80 6.73 15.67
CA SER A 34 -1.29 7.97 16.24
C SER A 34 -1.36 9.16 15.27
N VAL A 35 -1.32 8.93 13.95
CA VAL A 35 -1.49 10.01 12.97
C VAL A 35 -2.89 10.63 13.09
N TYR A 36 -3.92 9.78 13.16
CA TYR A 36 -5.31 10.23 13.30
C TYR A 36 -5.58 10.82 14.68
N LEU A 37 -5.09 10.20 15.75
CA LEU A 37 -5.29 10.69 17.12
C LEU A 37 -4.63 12.06 17.33
N ASN A 38 -3.41 12.26 16.82
CA ASN A 38 -2.75 13.56 16.89
C ASN A 38 -3.42 14.61 16.00
N ALA A 39 -3.94 14.22 14.83
CA ALA A 39 -4.71 15.12 13.98
C ALA A 39 -6.02 15.56 14.65
N PHE A 40 -6.69 14.66 15.38
CA PHE A 40 -7.86 14.99 16.19
C PHE A 40 -7.51 15.96 17.33
N ALA A 41 -6.41 15.71 18.06
CA ALA A 41 -5.94 16.61 19.11
C ALA A 41 -5.70 18.04 18.58
N ARG A 42 -4.99 18.17 17.45
CA ARG A 42 -4.78 19.47 16.78
C ARG A 42 -6.09 20.14 16.38
N TYR A 43 -7.01 19.39 15.79
CA TYR A 43 -8.33 19.91 15.45
C TYR A 43 -9.07 20.49 16.68
N THR A 44 -8.98 19.84 17.84
CA THR A 44 -9.59 20.36 19.07
C THR A 44 -8.86 21.58 19.62
N GLN A 45 -7.54 21.68 19.44
CA GLN A 45 -6.76 22.88 19.78
C GLN A 45 -7.14 24.06 18.89
N ASP A 46 -7.23 23.85 17.58
CA ASP A 46 -7.60 24.88 16.60
C ASP A 46 -9.01 25.44 16.85
N LEU A 47 -9.92 24.61 17.36
CA LEU A 47 -11.27 25.02 17.79
C LEU A 47 -11.31 25.71 19.16
N GLY A 48 -10.22 25.72 19.92
CA GLY A 48 -10.22 26.16 21.32
C GLY A 48 -11.07 25.28 22.24
N TYR A 49 -11.25 24.01 21.90
CA TYR A 49 -12.11 23.09 22.65
C TYR A 49 -11.43 22.59 23.92
N THR A 50 -12.03 22.88 25.08
CA THR A 50 -11.48 22.53 26.42
C THR A 50 -12.26 21.43 27.14
N GLY A 51 -13.33 20.91 26.52
CA GLY A 51 -14.21 19.91 27.12
C GLY A 51 -13.64 18.49 27.16
N ALA A 52 -14.40 17.57 27.77
CA ALA A 52 -14.14 16.13 27.76
C ALA A 52 -14.30 15.50 26.37
N LEU A 53 -13.90 14.24 26.20
CA LEU A 53 -14.11 13.55 24.93
C LEU A 53 -15.60 13.21 24.75
N THR A 54 -16.29 13.92 23.87
CA THR A 54 -17.74 13.69 23.62
C THR A 54 -17.98 13.16 22.20
N ARG A 55 -19.11 12.47 21.99
CA ARG A 55 -19.52 12.05 20.64
C ARG A 55 -19.63 13.25 19.71
N LYS A 56 -20.14 14.38 20.20
CA LYS A 56 -20.32 15.61 19.43
C LYS A 56 -19.00 16.07 18.78
N ILE A 57 -17.93 16.22 19.55
CA ILE A 57 -16.65 16.72 19.01
C ILE A 57 -15.98 15.68 18.08
N VAL A 58 -16.16 14.39 18.36
CA VAL A 58 -15.67 13.31 17.50
C VAL A 58 -16.37 13.32 16.14
N PHE A 59 -17.70 13.38 16.12
CA PHE A 59 -18.46 13.44 14.87
C PHE A 59 -18.16 14.71 14.08
N GLN A 60 -18.06 15.85 14.76
CA GLN A 60 -17.68 17.12 14.14
C GLN A 60 -16.32 17.03 13.42
N TRP A 61 -15.33 16.36 14.04
CA TRP A 61 -14.04 16.13 13.40
C TRP A 61 -14.11 15.11 12.26
N CYS A 62 -14.81 13.99 12.45
CA CYS A 62 -14.98 12.99 11.41
C CYS A 62 -15.61 13.57 10.15
N GLU A 63 -16.56 14.50 10.30
CA GLU A 63 -17.24 15.20 9.21
C GLU A 63 -16.52 16.44 8.70
N SER A 64 -15.42 16.85 9.33
CA SER A 64 -14.67 18.04 8.93
C SER A 64 -14.00 17.91 7.55
N GLY A 65 -13.94 19.02 6.82
CA GLY A 65 -13.33 19.13 5.50
C GLY A 65 -14.30 18.86 4.35
N ASP A 66 -14.01 19.47 3.20
CA ASP A 66 -14.85 19.36 2.01
C ASP A 66 -14.79 17.93 1.44
N ASP A 67 -15.97 17.37 1.16
CA ASP A 67 -16.16 16.10 0.44
C ASP A 67 -15.38 14.88 0.99
N SER A 68 -15.32 14.75 2.32
CA SER A 68 -14.71 13.58 2.95
C SER A 68 -15.52 12.31 2.67
N SER A 69 -14.92 11.35 1.96
CA SER A 69 -15.57 10.06 1.67
C SER A 69 -15.94 9.29 2.94
N LEU A 70 -16.99 8.45 2.89
CA LEU A 70 -17.42 7.63 4.04
C LEU A 70 -16.28 6.76 4.62
N VAL A 71 -15.37 6.29 3.75
CA VAL A 71 -14.17 5.55 4.16
C VAL A 71 -13.23 6.43 4.99
N THR A 72 -13.02 7.69 4.57
CA THR A 72 -12.17 8.65 5.30
C THR A 72 -12.77 8.95 6.67
N LYS A 73 -14.08 9.17 6.75
CA LYS A 73 -14.80 9.37 8.02
C LYS A 73 -14.64 8.16 8.94
N GLY A 74 -14.79 6.95 8.40
CA GLY A 74 -14.55 5.69 9.12
C GLY A 74 -13.12 5.55 9.65
N ARG A 75 -12.10 5.88 8.85
CA ARG A 75 -10.69 5.84 9.26
C ARG A 75 -10.34 6.84 10.35
N ARG A 76 -10.99 8.01 10.38
CA ARG A 76 -10.87 8.97 11.47
C ARG A 76 -11.54 8.44 12.75
N PHE A 77 -12.72 7.85 12.62
CA PHE A 77 -13.51 7.39 13.76
C PHE A 77 -12.91 6.18 14.48
N GLU A 78 -12.40 5.20 13.73
CA GLU A 78 -12.00 3.91 14.30
C GLU A 78 -10.92 4.00 15.39
N PRO A 79 -9.80 4.76 15.22
CA PRO A 79 -8.81 4.95 16.29
C PRO A 79 -9.38 5.59 17.56
N LEU A 80 -10.42 6.42 17.43
CA LEU A 80 -11.02 7.14 18.56
C LEU A 80 -11.84 6.24 19.48
N LYS A 81 -12.24 5.04 19.03
CA LYS A 81 -12.96 4.08 19.90
C LYS A 81 -12.10 3.67 21.09
N GLY A 82 -10.88 3.22 20.81
CA GLY A 82 -9.95 2.82 21.87
C GLY A 82 -9.55 3.99 22.76
N LEU A 83 -9.49 5.22 22.22
CA LEU A 83 -9.30 6.43 23.01
C LEU A 83 -10.48 6.70 23.94
N ALA A 84 -11.72 6.53 23.46
CA ALA A 84 -12.92 6.76 24.24
C ALA A 84 -13.12 5.74 25.36
N ASP A 85 -12.83 4.46 25.08
CA ASP A 85 -12.84 3.41 26.11
C ASP A 85 -11.80 3.72 27.21
N TYR A 86 -10.62 4.21 26.81
CA TYR A 86 -9.60 4.65 27.76
C TYR A 86 -10.04 5.89 28.55
N ALA A 87 -10.60 6.89 27.88
CA ALA A 87 -11.06 8.13 28.51
C ALA A 87 -12.15 7.89 29.56
N GLY A 88 -13.14 7.03 29.24
CA GLY A 88 -14.24 6.70 30.14
C GLY A 88 -13.81 5.99 31.42
N ALA A 89 -12.59 5.45 31.48
CA ALA A 89 -12.03 4.88 32.71
C ALA A 89 -11.52 5.93 33.71
N PHE A 90 -11.24 7.16 33.26
CA PHE A 90 -10.60 8.21 34.07
C PHE A 90 -11.42 9.51 34.17
N ASP A 91 -12.32 9.76 33.22
CA ASP A 91 -13.09 11.00 33.12
C ASP A 91 -14.59 10.70 32.97
N PRO A 92 -15.41 10.94 34.02
CA PRO A 92 -16.86 10.69 33.97
C PRO A 92 -17.61 11.50 32.90
N ASP A 93 -17.05 12.65 32.50
CA ASP A 93 -17.64 13.51 31.48
C ASP A 93 -17.34 13.04 30.04
N SER A 94 -16.47 12.03 29.89
CA SER A 94 -16.14 11.45 28.60
C SER A 94 -17.19 10.41 28.17
N GLU A 95 -17.63 10.50 26.91
CA GLU A 95 -18.65 9.62 26.35
C GLU A 95 -18.03 8.45 25.58
N LEU A 96 -18.62 7.26 25.73
CA LEU A 96 -18.31 6.12 24.88
C LEU A 96 -18.82 6.34 23.44
N LEU A 97 -18.10 5.79 22.47
CA LEU A 97 -18.46 5.87 21.05
C LEU A 97 -19.33 4.68 20.62
N PRO A 98 -20.30 4.90 19.72
CA PRO A 98 -21.13 3.81 19.19
C PRO A 98 -20.33 2.85 18.29
N LYS A 99 -20.99 1.76 17.87
CA LYS A 99 -20.50 0.94 16.75
C LYS A 99 -20.27 1.84 15.53
N LEU A 100 -19.33 1.42 14.67
CA LEU A 100 -18.83 2.23 13.56
C LEU A 100 -20.04 2.71 12.71
N PRO A 101 -20.35 4.03 12.72
CA PRO A 101 -21.53 4.56 12.04
C PRO A 101 -21.27 4.78 10.54
N TYR A 102 -19.99 4.79 10.15
CA TYR A 102 -19.55 4.86 8.77
C TYR A 102 -19.37 3.45 8.19
N GLY A 103 -19.45 3.33 6.86
CA GLY A 103 -19.15 2.06 6.19
C GLY A 103 -17.76 1.55 6.56
N ASN A 104 -17.56 0.22 6.54
CA ASN A 104 -16.29 -0.41 6.93
C ASN A 104 -15.12 0.19 6.12
N PRO A 105 -14.18 0.93 6.74
CA PRO A 105 -13.05 1.56 6.04
C PRO A 105 -12.06 0.53 5.49
N HIS A 106 -12.15 -0.71 5.95
CA HIS A 106 -11.37 -1.86 5.50
C HIS A 106 -12.08 -2.68 4.43
N LYS A 107 -13.23 -2.21 3.91
CA LYS A 107 -13.90 -2.88 2.79
C LYS A 107 -12.92 -2.97 1.62
N ARG A 108 -12.61 -4.21 1.24
CA ARG A 108 -11.74 -4.48 0.09
C ARG A 108 -12.48 -4.07 -1.18
N VAL A 109 -11.87 -3.18 -1.96
CA VAL A 109 -12.37 -2.74 -3.26
C VAL A 109 -11.86 -3.68 -4.35
N ARG A 110 -12.64 -3.85 -5.42
CA ARG A 110 -12.19 -4.62 -6.59
C ARG A 110 -10.96 -3.93 -7.20
N PRO A 111 -9.81 -4.61 -7.29
CA PRO A 111 -8.62 -4.03 -7.87
C PRO A 111 -8.74 -4.04 -9.40
N HIS A 112 -8.08 -3.08 -10.05
CA HIS A 112 -7.77 -3.15 -11.47
C HIS A 112 -6.69 -4.21 -11.68
N ILE A 113 -6.83 -5.06 -12.69
CA ILE A 113 -5.81 -6.03 -13.06
C ILE A 113 -5.23 -5.59 -14.39
N TYR A 114 -4.00 -5.10 -14.37
CA TYR A 114 -3.37 -4.59 -15.58
C TYR A 114 -3.15 -5.72 -16.59
N THR A 115 -3.43 -5.43 -17.85
CA THR A 115 -3.01 -6.28 -18.97
C THR A 115 -1.56 -6.00 -19.36
N LEU A 116 -1.00 -6.89 -20.18
CA LEU A 116 0.34 -6.67 -20.72
C LEU A 116 0.37 -5.41 -21.61
N ASP A 117 -0.66 -5.22 -22.44
CA ASP A 117 -0.80 -4.04 -23.31
C ASP A 117 -0.85 -2.74 -22.49
N GLU A 118 -1.72 -2.69 -21.48
CA GLU A 118 -1.82 -1.54 -20.58
C GLU A 118 -0.50 -1.21 -19.90
N THR A 119 0.23 -2.24 -19.46
CA THR A 119 1.54 -2.08 -18.82
C THR A 119 2.57 -1.54 -19.81
N CYS A 120 2.63 -2.07 -21.03
CA CYS A 120 3.50 -1.57 -22.09
C CYS A 120 3.18 -0.12 -22.43
N ARG A 121 1.90 0.22 -22.60
CA ARG A 121 1.46 1.60 -22.87
C ARG A 121 1.82 2.55 -21.73
N LEU A 122 1.66 2.15 -20.47
CA LEU A 122 2.12 2.95 -19.32
C LEU A 122 3.64 3.17 -19.34
N MET A 123 4.39 2.13 -19.68
CA MET A 123 5.85 2.21 -19.82
C MET A 123 6.24 3.16 -20.96
N GLU A 124 5.54 3.13 -22.10
CA GLU A 124 5.73 4.10 -23.20
C GLU A 124 5.40 5.53 -22.78
N GLN A 125 4.31 5.74 -22.02
CA GLN A 125 3.96 7.08 -21.52
C GLN A 125 5.03 7.67 -20.58
N CYS A 126 5.89 6.84 -19.98
CA CYS A 126 7.01 7.34 -19.18
C CYS A 126 7.97 8.20 -20.02
N ASP A 127 8.09 7.95 -21.32
CA ASP A 127 8.96 8.70 -22.23
C ASP A 127 8.51 10.16 -22.39
N HIS A 128 7.26 10.48 -22.07
CA HIS A 128 6.70 11.84 -22.10
C HIS A 128 6.81 12.59 -20.77
N LEU A 129 7.34 11.95 -19.72
CA LEU A 129 7.55 12.63 -18.44
C LEU A 129 8.61 13.71 -18.57
N TYR A 130 8.34 14.89 -17.97
CA TYR A 130 9.37 15.91 -17.82
C TYR A 130 10.55 15.37 -17.02
N SER A 131 11.66 15.16 -17.73
CA SER A 131 12.87 14.49 -17.25
C SER A 131 14.09 15.12 -17.93
N PRO A 132 14.59 16.28 -17.45
CA PRO A 132 15.67 17.03 -18.09
C PRO A 132 16.94 16.24 -18.40
N ASP A 133 17.23 15.24 -17.55
CA ASP A 133 18.38 14.34 -17.65
C ASP A 133 18.00 12.92 -18.11
N GLY A 134 16.74 12.68 -18.50
CA GLY A 134 16.24 11.36 -18.89
C GLY A 134 16.07 10.33 -17.74
N ILE A 135 16.66 10.57 -16.56
CA ILE A 135 16.68 9.62 -15.44
C ILE A 135 15.28 9.32 -14.91
N ARG A 136 14.40 10.33 -14.80
CA ARG A 136 13.05 10.15 -14.26
C ARG A 136 12.21 9.25 -15.16
N SER A 137 12.25 9.47 -16.48
CA SER A 137 11.55 8.63 -17.46
C SER A 137 12.03 7.18 -17.37
N LEU A 138 13.36 7.00 -17.48
CA LEU A 138 14.00 5.69 -17.42
C LEU A 138 13.66 4.94 -16.12
N THR A 139 13.73 5.63 -14.97
CA THR A 139 13.40 5.07 -13.66
C THR A 139 11.95 4.65 -13.54
N MET A 140 11.01 5.48 -14.01
CA MET A 140 9.59 5.15 -13.99
C MET A 140 9.27 3.92 -14.84
N LYS A 141 9.83 3.85 -16.06
CA LYS A 141 9.69 2.70 -16.96
C LYS A 141 10.21 1.42 -16.31
N THR A 142 11.45 1.44 -15.79
CA THR A 142 12.05 0.27 -15.12
C THR A 142 11.30 -0.12 -13.85
N ALA A 143 10.84 0.86 -13.05
CA ALA A 143 10.08 0.58 -11.83
C ALA A 143 8.73 -0.08 -12.10
N ILE A 144 7.98 0.38 -13.11
CA ILE A 144 6.71 -0.26 -13.52
C ILE A 144 6.97 -1.69 -14.00
N GLY A 145 7.97 -1.89 -14.86
CA GLY A 145 8.35 -3.23 -15.33
C GLY A 145 8.73 -4.17 -14.18
N LEU A 146 9.45 -3.67 -13.18
CA LEU A 146 9.80 -4.46 -12.00
C LEU A 146 8.57 -4.83 -11.17
N LEU A 147 7.64 -3.89 -10.91
CA LEU A 147 6.39 -4.19 -10.20
C LEU A 147 5.56 -5.25 -10.94
N TRP A 148 5.46 -5.14 -12.26
CA TRP A 148 4.79 -6.12 -13.11
C TRP A 148 5.41 -7.52 -13.02
N ALA A 149 6.74 -7.59 -12.98
CA ALA A 149 7.48 -8.85 -12.97
C ALA A 149 7.50 -9.53 -11.59
N THR A 150 7.39 -8.77 -10.50
CA THR A 150 7.72 -9.27 -9.16
C THR A 150 6.64 -9.03 -8.10
N GLY A 151 5.61 -8.23 -8.38
CA GLY A 151 4.55 -7.95 -7.41
C GLY A 151 5.02 -7.32 -6.10
N LEU A 152 6.20 -6.67 -6.09
CA LEU A 152 6.70 -5.95 -4.91
C LEU A 152 5.70 -4.91 -4.43
N ARG A 153 5.74 -4.60 -3.13
CA ARG A 153 5.07 -3.37 -2.65
C ARG A 153 5.83 -2.17 -3.21
N THR A 154 5.09 -1.10 -3.53
CA THR A 154 5.70 0.16 -3.99
C THR A 154 6.74 0.68 -3.00
N SER A 155 6.52 0.51 -1.69
CA SER A 155 7.48 0.90 -0.65
C SER A 155 8.73 0.03 -0.62
N GLU A 156 8.65 -1.25 -1.00
CA GLU A 156 9.82 -2.13 -1.08
C GLU A 156 10.69 -1.68 -2.26
N LEU A 157 10.08 -1.49 -3.44
CA LEU A 157 10.76 -1.06 -4.65
C LEU A 157 11.54 0.25 -4.47
N VAL A 158 10.90 1.29 -3.95
CA VAL A 158 11.53 2.62 -3.82
C VAL A 158 12.64 2.67 -2.77
N ASN A 159 12.71 1.67 -1.89
CA ASN A 159 13.74 1.58 -0.85
C ASN A 159 14.84 0.56 -1.20
N LEU A 160 14.77 -0.08 -2.38
CA LEU A 160 15.82 -1.00 -2.82
C LEU A 160 17.17 -0.28 -2.87
N THR A 161 18.19 -0.98 -2.39
CA THR A 161 19.58 -0.57 -2.48
C THR A 161 20.31 -1.37 -3.56
N ILE A 162 21.50 -0.92 -3.95
CA ILE A 162 22.34 -1.62 -4.93
C ILE A 162 22.71 -3.02 -4.42
N SER A 163 23.00 -3.16 -3.12
CA SER A 163 23.33 -4.43 -2.48
C SER A 163 22.16 -5.41 -2.40
N ASP A 164 20.93 -4.94 -2.57
CA ASP A 164 19.75 -5.81 -2.53
C ASP A 164 19.57 -6.60 -3.82
N VAL A 165 20.24 -6.22 -4.91
CA VAL A 165 20.13 -6.88 -6.22
C VAL A 165 21.35 -7.77 -6.47
N ASP A 166 21.17 -9.07 -6.31
CA ASP A 166 22.17 -10.07 -6.68
C ASP A 166 21.99 -10.43 -8.17
N PHE A 167 22.73 -9.71 -9.01
CA PHE A 167 22.73 -9.95 -10.45
C PHE A 167 23.45 -11.25 -10.87
N THR A 168 24.20 -11.90 -9.98
CA THR A 168 24.88 -13.17 -10.28
C THR A 168 23.90 -14.33 -10.16
N ASN A 169 23.07 -14.32 -9.12
CA ASN A 169 22.07 -15.36 -8.87
C ASN A 169 20.66 -14.98 -9.34
N ASN A 170 20.48 -13.78 -9.89
CA ASN A 170 19.18 -13.21 -10.27
C ASN A 170 18.20 -13.19 -9.10
N LEU A 171 18.65 -12.67 -7.96
CA LEU A 171 17.85 -12.59 -6.73
C LEU A 171 17.72 -11.14 -6.27
N LEU A 172 16.58 -10.85 -5.66
CA LEU A 172 16.30 -9.60 -4.99
C LEU A 172 16.07 -9.84 -3.50
N ASN A 173 16.90 -9.24 -2.66
CA ASN A 173 16.78 -9.26 -1.21
C ASN A 173 15.84 -8.14 -0.78
N VAL A 174 14.61 -8.47 -0.41
CA VAL A 174 13.62 -7.49 -0.02
C VAL A 174 13.63 -7.33 1.50
N CYS A 175 14.38 -6.35 1.98
CA CYS A 175 14.40 -5.98 3.38
C CYS A 175 13.19 -5.12 3.73
N SER A 176 12.31 -5.63 4.60
CA SER A 176 11.05 -4.96 4.93
C SER A 176 11.08 -4.31 6.31
N SER A 177 10.76 -3.02 6.37
CA SER A 177 10.62 -2.27 7.64
C SER A 177 9.38 -2.65 8.46
N LYS A 178 8.38 -3.32 7.86
CA LYS A 178 7.17 -3.77 8.55
C LYS A 178 7.33 -5.25 8.92
N PHE A 179 7.48 -5.52 10.22
CA PHE A 179 7.61 -6.85 10.83
C PHE A 179 8.90 -7.63 10.54
N ASN A 180 9.92 -7.01 9.94
CA ASN A 180 11.28 -7.54 9.86
C ASN A 180 11.38 -8.94 9.20
N LYS A 181 10.46 -9.27 8.28
CA LYS A 181 10.54 -10.50 7.48
C LYS A 181 11.21 -10.18 6.15
N ASP A 182 12.51 -10.33 6.14
CA ASP A 182 13.28 -10.31 4.90
C ASP A 182 12.88 -11.52 4.05
N ARG A 183 12.85 -11.32 2.74
CA ARG A 183 12.55 -12.40 1.80
C ARG A 183 13.39 -12.24 0.54
N ILE A 184 13.62 -13.37 -0.10
CA ILE A 184 14.30 -13.43 -1.38
C ILE A 184 13.24 -13.55 -2.48
N VAL A 185 13.33 -12.68 -3.47
CA VAL A 185 12.48 -12.65 -4.65
C VAL A 185 13.35 -13.03 -5.86
N PRO A 186 13.15 -14.21 -6.47
CA PRO A 186 13.84 -14.55 -7.71
C PRO A 186 13.39 -13.65 -8.85
N LEU A 187 14.35 -13.28 -9.70
CA LEU A 187 14.18 -12.49 -10.91
C LEU A 187 14.33 -13.41 -12.13
N LEU A 188 13.54 -13.16 -13.16
CA LEU A 188 13.83 -13.70 -14.48
C LEU A 188 15.13 -13.08 -15.01
N PRO A 189 15.99 -13.84 -15.72
CA PRO A 189 17.25 -13.32 -16.26
C PRO A 189 17.06 -12.01 -17.06
N GLU A 190 16.01 -11.92 -17.87
CA GLU A 190 15.70 -10.76 -18.67
C GLU A 190 15.38 -9.52 -17.80
N VAL A 191 14.72 -9.71 -16.65
CA VAL A 191 14.45 -8.62 -15.70
C VAL A 191 15.75 -8.16 -15.06
N SER A 192 16.63 -9.09 -14.68
CA SER A 192 17.96 -8.81 -14.14
C SER A 192 18.81 -7.99 -15.14
N ASP A 193 18.77 -8.36 -16.42
CA ASP A 193 19.48 -7.64 -17.49
C ASP A 193 18.93 -6.22 -17.69
N GLN A 194 17.60 -6.04 -17.64
CA GLN A 194 16.99 -4.70 -17.71
C GLN A 194 17.37 -3.83 -16.50
N LEU A 195 17.42 -4.40 -15.30
CA LEU A 195 17.88 -3.71 -14.09
C LEU A 195 19.36 -3.33 -14.18
N ARG A 196 20.21 -4.19 -14.75
CA ARG A 196 21.63 -3.90 -14.99
C ARG A 196 21.80 -2.78 -16.01
N SER A 197 21.07 -2.85 -17.12
CA SER A 197 21.06 -1.83 -18.17
C SER A 197 20.62 -0.47 -17.62
N TYR A 198 19.57 -0.45 -16.81
CA TYR A 198 19.11 0.75 -16.10
C TYR A 198 20.24 1.39 -15.29
N ARG A 199 20.94 0.61 -14.46
CA ARG A 199 22.03 1.14 -13.63
C ARG A 199 23.18 1.70 -14.45
N SER A 200 23.61 0.98 -15.49
CA SER A 200 24.67 1.46 -16.39
C SER A 200 24.31 2.79 -17.07
N GLN A 201 23.07 2.93 -17.53
CA GLN A 201 22.60 4.17 -18.17
C GLN A 201 22.57 5.34 -17.19
N VAL A 202 22.02 5.14 -15.99
CA VAL A 202 21.96 6.16 -14.94
C VAL A 202 23.36 6.61 -14.49
N GLU A 203 24.29 5.67 -14.33
CA GLU A 203 25.69 5.96 -13.97
C GLU A 203 26.42 6.76 -15.04
N SER A 204 26.16 6.46 -16.32
CA SER A 204 26.68 7.22 -17.45
C SER A 204 26.17 8.67 -17.46
N ILE A 205 24.87 8.87 -17.25
CA ILE A 205 24.24 10.20 -17.21
C ILE A 205 24.78 11.04 -16.04
N CYS A 206 24.96 10.42 -14.87
CA CYS A 206 25.39 11.13 -13.66
C CYS A 206 26.88 11.49 -13.61
N ASN A 207 27.69 11.14 -14.63
CA ASN A 207 29.08 11.58 -14.82
C ASN A 207 29.91 11.73 -13.52
N LYS A 208 30.15 10.60 -12.83
CA LYS A 208 30.95 10.48 -11.59
C LYS A 208 30.44 11.24 -10.36
N VAL A 209 29.20 11.72 -10.34
CA VAL A 209 28.56 12.07 -9.06
C VAL A 209 28.45 10.77 -8.25
N ARG A 210 28.89 10.82 -6.99
CA ARG A 210 28.76 9.68 -6.06
C ARG A 210 27.28 9.41 -5.85
N LEU A 211 26.73 8.47 -6.62
CA LEU A 211 25.40 7.94 -6.40
C LEU A 211 25.35 7.38 -4.99
N GLY A 212 24.22 7.58 -4.32
CA GLY A 212 23.96 6.97 -3.03
C GLY A 212 23.83 5.44 -3.15
N ASN A 213 23.47 4.79 -2.05
CA ASN A 213 23.27 3.34 -2.05
C ASN A 213 21.93 2.94 -2.69
N GLU A 214 21.06 3.90 -3.01
CA GLU A 214 19.74 3.66 -3.58
C GLU A 214 19.83 3.08 -5.00
N PHE A 215 19.05 2.03 -5.24
CA PHE A 215 18.97 1.40 -6.54
C PHE A 215 18.25 2.30 -7.54
N PHE A 216 17.09 2.84 -7.16
CA PHE A 216 16.32 3.76 -8.00
C PHE A 216 16.55 5.20 -7.58
N ILE A 217 16.86 6.05 -8.56
CA ILE A 217 17.06 7.48 -8.38
C ILE A 217 16.20 8.27 -9.36
N THR A 218 16.01 9.56 -9.11
CA THR A 218 15.31 10.48 -10.00
C THR A 218 16.24 11.61 -10.44
N THR A 219 15.70 12.58 -11.18
CA THR A 219 16.45 13.69 -11.76
C THR A 219 17.42 14.33 -10.77
N GLY A 220 18.65 14.56 -11.24
CA GLY A 220 19.78 15.08 -10.47
C GLY A 220 20.36 14.07 -9.48
N GLY A 221 20.14 12.77 -9.69
CA GLY A 221 20.68 11.70 -8.85
C GLY A 221 20.05 11.58 -7.46
N LYS A 222 18.86 12.15 -7.27
CA LYS A 222 18.17 12.16 -5.96
C LYS A 222 17.48 10.81 -5.71
N PRO A 223 17.31 10.38 -4.45
CA PRO A 223 16.56 9.15 -4.15
C PRO A 223 15.15 9.15 -4.75
N PHE A 224 14.77 8.05 -5.40
CA PHE A 224 13.43 7.88 -5.93
C PHE A 224 12.46 7.53 -4.79
N LYS A 225 11.62 8.49 -4.39
CA LYS A 225 10.72 8.33 -3.25
C LYS A 225 9.32 7.94 -3.68
N ARG A 226 8.57 7.26 -2.81
CA ARG A 226 7.16 6.89 -3.03
C ARG A 226 6.30 8.04 -3.55
N ASN A 227 6.37 9.23 -2.94
CA ASN A 227 5.54 10.36 -3.37
C ASN A 227 5.90 10.83 -4.79
N ALA A 228 7.18 10.73 -5.19
CA ALA A 228 7.60 11.06 -6.55
C ALA A 228 7.12 10.01 -7.56
N PHE A 229 7.12 8.73 -7.16
CA PHE A 229 6.54 7.65 -7.97
C PHE A 229 5.04 7.86 -8.17
N GLU A 230 4.28 8.05 -7.09
CA GLU A 230 2.83 8.29 -7.15
C GLU A 230 2.51 9.53 -8.01
N TYR A 231 3.26 10.63 -7.84
CA TYR A 231 3.07 11.84 -8.64
C TYR A 231 3.34 11.61 -10.14
N ALA A 232 4.44 10.95 -10.49
CA ALA A 232 4.74 10.64 -11.89
C ALA A 232 3.76 9.63 -12.48
N PHE A 233 3.25 8.70 -11.68
CA PHE A 233 2.21 7.77 -12.11
C PHE A 233 0.88 8.49 -12.38
N GLN A 234 0.50 9.46 -11.53
CA GLN A 234 -0.69 10.29 -11.74
C GLN A 234 -0.69 11.01 -13.10
N THR A 235 0.47 11.41 -13.60
CA THR A 235 0.55 12.11 -14.90
C THR A 235 0.43 11.21 -16.12
N ILE A 236 0.54 9.88 -15.96
CA ILE A 236 0.51 8.92 -17.08
C ILE A 236 -0.66 7.93 -17.01
N ARG A 237 -1.32 7.80 -15.86
CA ARG A 237 -2.28 6.73 -15.59
C ARG A 237 -3.64 6.89 -16.24
N ASP A 238 -3.98 8.08 -16.73
CA ASP A 238 -5.33 8.39 -17.23
C ASP A 238 -5.64 7.69 -18.56
N ILE A 239 -4.64 7.03 -19.18
CA ILE A 239 -4.84 6.15 -20.33
C ILE A 239 -5.47 4.79 -19.98
N ILE A 240 -5.57 4.47 -18.68
CA ILE A 240 -6.09 3.20 -18.18
C ILE A 240 -7.55 3.39 -17.77
N ASP A 241 -8.42 2.61 -18.39
CA ASP A 241 -9.82 2.55 -17.99
C ASP A 241 -9.96 1.70 -16.72
N VAL A 242 -10.52 2.30 -15.68
CA VAL A 242 -10.73 1.67 -14.39
C VAL A 242 -12.20 1.71 -13.95
N SER A 243 -13.13 1.87 -14.90
CA SER A 243 -14.58 1.88 -14.67
C SER A 243 -15.08 0.72 -13.82
N ASP A 244 -14.42 -0.42 -13.96
CA ASP A 244 -14.74 -1.69 -13.29
C ASP A 244 -14.15 -1.82 -11.88
N SER A 245 -13.33 -0.86 -11.47
CA SER A 245 -12.66 -0.84 -10.17
C SER A 245 -13.44 -0.01 -9.13
N GLY A 246 -13.14 -0.21 -7.85
CA GLY A 246 -13.80 0.53 -6.77
C GLY A 246 -13.28 1.95 -6.53
N TYR A 247 -12.60 2.57 -7.51
CA TYR A 247 -11.92 3.86 -7.35
C TYR A 247 -11.76 4.58 -8.70
N PRO A 248 -11.59 5.92 -8.68
CA PRO A 248 -11.68 6.72 -9.91
C PRO A 248 -10.44 6.68 -10.80
N HIS A 249 -9.31 6.17 -10.31
CA HIS A 249 -8.04 6.19 -11.06
C HIS A 249 -7.17 4.96 -10.77
N ALA A 250 -6.43 4.51 -11.77
CA ALA A 250 -5.47 3.42 -11.62
C ALA A 250 -4.46 3.68 -10.48
N ARG A 251 -3.97 2.62 -9.84
CA ARG A 251 -3.06 2.70 -8.68
C ARG A 251 -1.83 1.84 -8.88
N LEU A 252 -0.68 2.28 -8.38
CA LEU A 252 0.56 1.50 -8.39
C LEU A 252 0.44 0.18 -7.62
N TYR A 253 -0.32 0.19 -6.52
CA TYR A 253 -0.52 -1.02 -5.71
C TYR A 253 -1.22 -2.13 -6.49
N ASP A 254 -1.97 -1.81 -7.55
CA ASP A 254 -2.69 -2.79 -8.35
C ASP A 254 -1.77 -3.66 -9.22
N PHE A 255 -0.51 -3.26 -9.45
CA PHE A 255 0.48 -4.15 -10.07
C PHE A 255 0.77 -5.38 -9.22
N ARG A 256 0.72 -5.24 -7.90
CA ARG A 256 0.86 -6.37 -6.98
C ARG A 256 -0.31 -7.33 -7.07
N HIS A 257 -1.54 -6.79 -7.17
CA HIS A 257 -2.72 -7.59 -7.43
C HIS A 257 -2.63 -8.29 -8.78
N THR A 258 -2.20 -7.56 -9.80
CA THR A 258 -1.98 -8.08 -11.15
C THR A 258 -1.00 -9.23 -11.18
N PHE A 259 0.16 -9.10 -10.52
CA PHE A 259 1.14 -10.17 -10.42
C PHE A 259 0.52 -11.44 -9.81
N ALA A 260 -0.12 -11.33 -8.65
CA ALA A 260 -0.72 -12.47 -7.96
C ALA A 260 -1.81 -13.16 -8.79
N THR A 261 -2.74 -12.37 -9.35
CA THR A 261 -3.83 -12.86 -10.21
C THR A 261 -3.27 -13.60 -11.42
N ARG A 262 -2.26 -13.03 -12.11
CA ARG A 262 -1.60 -13.67 -13.25
C ARG A 262 -0.87 -14.95 -12.86
N THR A 263 -0.16 -14.96 -11.73
CA THR A 263 0.53 -16.17 -11.23
C THR A 263 -0.47 -17.29 -10.95
N ILE A 264 -1.57 -16.99 -10.27
CA ILE A 264 -2.63 -17.96 -9.96
C ILE A 264 -3.28 -18.47 -11.25
N LYS A 265 -3.62 -17.57 -12.18
CA LYS A 265 -4.18 -17.93 -13.49
C LYS A 265 -3.27 -18.90 -14.25
N ASN A 266 -1.97 -18.58 -14.34
CA ASN A 266 -1.00 -19.46 -14.99
C ASN A 266 -0.91 -20.84 -14.34
N TRP A 267 -0.95 -20.92 -13.00
CA TRP A 267 -0.97 -22.21 -12.29
C TRP A 267 -2.24 -23.00 -12.57
N LEU A 268 -3.40 -22.33 -12.68
CA LEU A 268 -4.66 -22.97 -13.04
C LEU A 268 -4.62 -23.54 -14.46
N GLU A 269 -4.15 -22.75 -15.43
CA GLU A 269 -4.01 -23.16 -16.83
C GLU A 269 -3.03 -24.33 -17.00
N GLN A 270 -2.00 -24.40 -16.14
CA GLN A 270 -1.05 -25.51 -16.10
C GLN A 270 -1.54 -26.73 -15.29
N GLY A 271 -2.78 -26.71 -14.78
CA GLY A 271 -3.35 -27.81 -14.00
C GLY A 271 -2.68 -28.03 -12.64
N MET A 272 -2.00 -27.03 -12.09
CA MET A 272 -1.31 -27.14 -10.81
C MET A 272 -2.27 -27.07 -9.63
N ASP A 273 -1.87 -27.65 -8.49
CA ASP A 273 -2.56 -27.46 -7.22
C ASP A 273 -2.32 -26.04 -6.67
N VAL A 274 -3.27 -25.16 -6.94
CA VAL A 274 -3.25 -23.77 -6.46
C VAL A 274 -3.32 -23.70 -4.94
N ASN A 275 -4.13 -24.54 -4.28
CA ASN A 275 -4.29 -24.48 -2.84
C ASN A 275 -2.95 -24.75 -2.13
N ALA A 276 -2.19 -25.74 -2.60
CA ALA A 276 -0.85 -26.00 -2.10
C ALA A 276 0.14 -24.86 -2.40
N LYS A 277 0.02 -24.22 -3.58
CA LYS A 277 0.92 -23.15 -4.03
C LYS A 277 0.62 -21.77 -3.45
N LEU A 278 -0.59 -21.52 -2.93
CA LEU A 278 -0.93 -20.24 -2.30
C LEU A 278 -0.02 -19.92 -1.11
N PHE A 279 0.45 -20.93 -0.37
CA PHE A 279 1.44 -20.71 0.69
C PHE A 279 2.78 -20.19 0.15
N LEU A 280 3.23 -20.71 -1.01
CA LEU A 280 4.45 -20.22 -1.68
C LEU A 280 4.26 -18.78 -2.15
N LEU A 281 3.12 -18.46 -2.76
CA LEU A 281 2.80 -17.09 -3.18
C LEU A 281 2.72 -16.14 -1.97
N SER A 282 2.10 -16.56 -0.88
CA SER A 282 2.01 -15.80 0.37
C SER A 282 3.40 -15.44 0.90
N THR A 283 4.33 -16.40 0.88
CA THR A 283 5.72 -16.22 1.30
C THR A 283 6.47 -15.29 0.35
N TYR A 284 6.36 -15.52 -0.96
CA TYR A 284 6.96 -14.68 -2.01
C TYR A 284 6.48 -13.23 -1.93
N MET A 285 5.19 -13.04 -1.65
CA MET A 285 4.59 -11.71 -1.52
C MET A 285 4.86 -11.10 -0.14
N GLY A 286 5.29 -11.87 0.86
CA GLY A 286 5.49 -11.39 2.23
C GLY A 286 4.17 -11.02 2.91
N HIS A 287 3.15 -11.87 2.77
CA HIS A 287 1.90 -11.76 3.52
C HIS A 287 2.07 -12.34 4.93
N ILE A 288 1.46 -11.67 5.90
CA ILE A 288 1.51 -12.09 7.32
C ILE A 288 0.42 -13.12 7.57
N HIS A 289 -0.77 -12.86 7.03
CA HIS A 289 -1.92 -13.73 7.14
C HIS A 289 -2.17 -14.38 5.78
N PRO A 290 -2.25 -15.73 5.70
CA PRO A 290 -2.55 -16.42 4.44
C PRO A 290 -3.84 -15.93 3.76
N GLU A 291 -4.81 -15.46 4.55
CA GLU A 291 -6.08 -14.85 4.10
C GLU A 291 -5.90 -13.67 3.13
N ASP A 292 -4.80 -12.93 3.24
CA ASP A 292 -4.45 -11.84 2.31
C ASP A 292 -4.14 -12.38 0.90
N THR A 293 -3.67 -13.63 0.82
CA THR A 293 -3.41 -14.34 -0.44
C THR A 293 -4.66 -15.01 -0.98
N TYR A 294 -5.49 -15.61 -0.13
CA TYR A 294 -6.77 -16.21 -0.56
C TYR A 294 -7.71 -15.19 -1.20
N TRP A 295 -7.60 -13.92 -0.81
CA TRP A 295 -8.36 -12.84 -1.44
C TRP A 295 -8.15 -12.73 -2.95
N TYR A 296 -6.99 -13.12 -3.49
CA TYR A 296 -6.77 -13.07 -4.93
C TYR A 296 -7.71 -14.01 -5.69
N LEU A 297 -8.14 -15.14 -5.09
CA LEU A 297 -9.08 -16.07 -5.73
C LEU A 297 -10.45 -15.43 -6.01
N SER A 298 -10.87 -14.50 -5.16
CA SER A 298 -12.15 -13.77 -5.31
C SER A 298 -11.98 -12.35 -5.81
N SER A 299 -10.76 -11.98 -6.23
CA SER A 299 -10.45 -10.60 -6.64
C SER A 299 -10.92 -10.25 -8.05
N THR A 300 -11.17 -11.26 -8.90
CA THR A 300 -11.71 -11.09 -10.25
C THR A 300 -12.84 -12.08 -10.54
N PRO A 301 -13.82 -11.72 -11.38
CA PRO A 301 -14.87 -12.65 -11.81
C PRO A 301 -14.31 -13.93 -12.46
N GLU A 302 -13.24 -13.80 -13.25
CA GLU A 302 -12.60 -14.94 -13.93
C GLU A 302 -11.99 -15.94 -12.94
N LEU A 303 -11.25 -15.46 -11.93
CA LEU A 303 -10.69 -16.36 -10.91
C LEU A 303 -11.79 -16.95 -10.02
N MET A 304 -12.84 -16.18 -9.73
CA MET A 304 -13.99 -16.66 -8.99
C MET A 304 -14.71 -17.77 -9.76
N ASP A 305 -14.94 -17.60 -11.06
CA ASP A 305 -15.54 -18.61 -11.93
C ASP A 305 -14.71 -19.90 -11.98
N ILE A 306 -13.38 -19.78 -12.15
CA ILE A 306 -12.50 -20.97 -12.13
C ILE A 306 -12.51 -21.66 -10.75
N ALA A 307 -12.50 -20.89 -9.66
CA ALA A 307 -12.57 -21.44 -8.31
C ALA A 307 -13.93 -22.13 -8.05
N SER A 308 -15.02 -21.53 -8.52
CA SER A 308 -16.39 -22.08 -8.46
C SER A 308 -16.50 -23.37 -9.25
N ARG A 309 -16.03 -23.42 -10.51
CA ARG A 309 -16.04 -24.65 -11.33
C ARG A 309 -15.26 -25.78 -10.68
N LYS A 310 -14.06 -25.52 -10.17
CA LYS A 310 -13.31 -26.55 -9.42
C LYS A 310 -14.02 -27.02 -8.16
N TYR A 311 -14.74 -26.13 -7.48
CA TYR A 311 -15.55 -26.52 -6.32
C TYR A 311 -16.72 -27.43 -6.75
N GLU A 312 -17.40 -27.10 -7.85
CA GLU A 312 -18.44 -27.93 -8.45
C GLU A 312 -17.88 -29.30 -8.89
N ASP A 313 -16.70 -29.35 -9.51
CA ASP A 313 -16.06 -30.62 -9.91
C ASP A 313 -15.73 -31.54 -8.72
N ILE A 314 -15.39 -30.96 -7.56
CA ILE A 314 -14.98 -31.73 -6.36
C ILE A 314 -16.18 -32.10 -5.47
N TYR A 315 -17.17 -31.20 -5.35
CA TYR A 315 -18.25 -31.30 -4.36
C TYR A 315 -19.66 -31.23 -4.95
N GLY A 316 -19.81 -30.84 -6.21
CA GLY A 316 -21.08 -30.64 -6.89
C GLY A 316 -21.65 -31.91 -7.51
N GLY A 317 -21.46 -33.07 -6.85
CA GLY A 317 -21.71 -34.42 -7.38
C GLY A 317 -22.94 -34.57 -8.29
N ASP A 318 -22.81 -35.45 -9.28
CA ASP A 318 -23.80 -35.74 -10.32
C ASP A 318 -25.24 -35.66 -9.82
N ALA A 319 -25.92 -34.56 -10.13
CA ALA A 319 -27.36 -34.44 -10.00
C ALA A 319 -28.05 -35.15 -11.19
N HIS A 320 -27.77 -36.44 -11.37
CA HIS A 320 -28.47 -37.30 -12.32
C HIS A 320 -28.62 -38.72 -11.74
N GLU A 321 -29.59 -38.89 -10.85
CA GLU A 321 -30.36 -40.14 -10.71
C GLU A 321 -31.86 -39.82 -10.59
#